data_AF-A0A0J9T5C6-F1
#
_entry.id   AF-A0A0J9T5C6-F1
#
_cell.length_a   1.000
_cell.length_b   1.000
_cell.length_c   1.000
_cell.angle_alpha   90.00
_cell.angle_beta   90.00
_cell.angle_gamma   90.00
#
_symmetry.space_group_name_H-M   'P 1'
#
loop_
_entity.id
_entity.type
_entity.pdbx_description
1 polymer ?
#
loop_
_entity_poly.entity_id
_entity_poly.type
_entity_poly.pdbx_seq_one_letter_code
_entity_poly.pdbx_strand_id
1 'polypeptide(L)' 'SQCVTLYNDYLKLCHNDKDREFCNELERFRYKYEDRVASLNCVDVLKTLESAKPFDSFVLLLPFTIILITTFILFI' A
#
# COMPACT_ATOMS: atom_id res chain seq x y z
N SER A 1 5.99 16.10 10.67
CA SER A 1 6.56 15.57 11.92
C SER A 1 7.68 14.59 11.58
N GLN A 2 8.67 14.39 12.45
CA GLN A 2 9.79 13.46 12.22
C GLN A 2 9.32 12.02 11.98
N CYS A 3 8.19 11.63 12.58
CA CYS A 3 7.56 10.32 12.38
C CYS A 3 7.13 10.07 10.92
N VAL A 4 6.48 11.06 10.29
CA VAL A 4 6.01 10.93 8.89
C VAL A 4 7.21 10.87 7.95
N THR A 5 8.26 11.66 8.21
CA THR A 5 9.50 11.61 7.43
C THR A 5 10.14 10.23 7.50
N LEU A 6 10.28 9.68 8.71
CA LEU A 6 10.87 8.35 8.92
C LEU A 6 10.02 7.24 8.29
N TYR A 7 8.70 7.35 8.39
CA TYR A 7 7.77 6.43 7.72
C TYR A 7 8.01 6.42 6.20
N ASN A 8 8.10 7.59 5.58
CA ASN A 8 8.32 7.72 4.13
C ASN A 8 9.67 7.17 3.68
N ASP A 9 10.70 7.25 4.52
CA ASP A 9 12.00 6.64 4.19
C ASP A 9 11.96 5.12 4.24
N TYR A 10 11.27 4.54 5.23
CA TYR A 10 11.03 3.10 5.29
C TYR A 10 10.07 2.61 4.20
N LEU A 11 9.12 3.43 3.78
CA LEU A 11 8.22 3.12 2.68
C LEU A 11 8.99 2.89 1.36
N LYS A 12 10.03 3.69 1.10
CA LYS A 12 10.92 3.48 -0.06
C LYS A 12 11.62 2.13 -0.01
N LEU A 13 11.97 1.64 1.18
CA LEU A 13 12.53 0.29 1.32
C LEU A 13 11.49 -0.77 0.96
N CYS A 14 10.23 -0.61 1.34
CA CYS A 14 9.17 -1.54 0.96
C CYS A 14 8.82 -1.54 -0.54
N HIS A 15 9.12 -0.45 -1.25
CA HIS A 15 8.96 -0.38 -2.70
C HIS A 15 10.15 -0.99 -3.46
N ASN A 16 11.35 -0.99 -2.86
CA ASN A 16 12.57 -1.46 -3.50
C ASN A 16 12.99 -2.88 -3.07
N ASP A 17 12.71 -3.24 -1.83
CA ASP A 17 12.99 -4.52 -1.19
C ASP A 17 11.66 -5.25 -0.94
N LYS A 18 11.70 -6.58 -0.81
CA LYS A 18 10.54 -7.43 -0.58
C LYS A 18 10.62 -8.14 0.77
N ASP A 19 11.23 -7.54 1.79
CA ASP A 19 11.04 -8.00 3.16
C ASP A 19 9.56 -7.82 3.55
N ARG A 20 8.78 -8.86 3.27
CA ARG A 20 7.34 -8.89 3.46
C ARG A 20 6.98 -8.73 4.93
N GLU A 21 7.79 -9.23 5.85
CA GLU A 21 7.50 -9.14 7.27
C GLU A 21 7.64 -7.69 7.74
N PHE A 22 8.76 -7.06 7.40
CA PHE A 22 8.98 -5.64 7.68
C PHE A 22 7.85 -4.76 7.11
N CYS A 23 7.50 -4.95 5.84
CA CYS A 23 6.48 -4.12 5.18
C CYS A 23 5.06 -4.36 5.71
N ASN A 24 4.77 -5.59 6.17
CA ASN A 24 3.51 -5.88 6.85
C ASN A 24 3.43 -5.15 8.20
N GLU A 25 4.52 -5.10 8.96
CA GLU A 25 4.57 -4.35 10.22
C GLU A 25 4.52 -2.83 9.98
N LEU A 26 5.17 -2.33 8.92
CA LEU A 26 5.06 -0.92 8.51
C LEU A 26 3.63 -0.55 8.11
N GLU A 27 2.91 -1.45 7.43
CA GLU A 27 1.48 -1.27 7.15
C GLU A 27 0.62 -1.29 8.42
N ARG A 28 0.91 -2.17 9.38
CA ARG A 28 0.23 -2.17 10.68
C ARG A 28 0.48 -0.87 11.45
N PHE A 29 1.70 -0.34 11.37
CA PHE A 29 2.05 0.96 11.95
C PHE A 29 1.21 2.08 11.34
N ARG A 30 1.01 2.09 10.01
CA ARG A 30 0.17 3.07 9.32
C ARG A 30 -1.22 3.15 9.96
N TYR A 31 -1.91 2.03 10.11
CA TYR A 31 -3.24 2.01 10.74
C TYR A 31 -3.23 2.58 12.16
N LYS A 32 -2.23 2.24 12.98
CA LYS A 32 -2.10 2.78 14.34
C LYS A 32 -1.85 4.29 14.35
N TYR A 33 -1.05 4.79 13.41
CA TYR A 33 -0.81 6.22 13.27
C TYR A 33 -2.11 6.95 12.88
N GLU A 34 -2.82 6.45 11.86
CA GLU A 34 -4.06 7.06 11.37
C GLU A 34 -5.16 7.06 12.44
N ASP A 35 -5.34 5.96 13.16
CA ASP A 35 -6.29 5.86 14.29
C ASP A 35 -5.97 6.88 15.39
N ARG A 36 -4.69 6.94 15.79
CA ARG A 36 -4.25 7.90 16.81
C ARG A 36 -4.47 9.34 16.35
N VAL A 37 -4.09 9.68 15.13
CA VAL A 37 -4.16 11.05 14.61
C VAL A 37 -5.60 11.45 14.26
N ALA A 38 -6.47 10.52 13.88
CA ALA A 38 -7.89 10.78 13.64
C ALA A 38 -8.58 11.36 14.88
N SER A 39 -8.17 10.93 16.07
CA SER A 39 -8.70 11.42 17.35
C SER A 39 -8.18 12.81 17.75
N LEU A 40 -7.15 13.34 17.08
CA LEU A 40 -6.50 14.59 17.43
C LEU A 40 -7.00 15.75 16.55
N ASN A 41 -7.37 16.86 17.18
CA ASN A 41 -7.67 18.13 16.51
C ASN A 41 -6.39 18.92 16.19
N CYS A 42 -5.44 18.28 15.53
CA CYS A 42 -4.22 18.93 15.05
C CYS A 42 -4.41 19.37 13.59
N VAL A 43 -4.30 20.67 13.33
CA VAL A 43 -4.51 21.26 11.99
C VAL A 43 -3.34 20.95 11.04
N ASP A 44 -2.13 20.82 11.56
CA ASP A 44 -0.90 20.68 10.74
C ASP A 44 -0.33 19.25 10.74
N VAL A 45 -1.15 18.24 11.01
CA VAL A 45 -0.72 16.84 11.02
C VAL A 45 -1.33 16.09 9.85
N LEU A 46 -0.48 15.44 9.07
CA LEU A 46 -0.91 14.54 8.01
C LEU A 46 -1.70 13.37 8.62
N LYS A 47 -2.99 13.25 8.27
CA LYS A 47 -3.92 12.28 8.88
C LYS A 47 -3.86 10.89 8.26
N THR A 48 -3.31 10.77 7.06
CA THR A 48 -3.24 9.53 6.28
C THR A 48 -1.84 9.34 5.75
N LEU A 49 -1.32 8.11 5.78
CA LEU A 49 -0.05 7.77 5.16
C LEU A 49 -0.29 6.87 3.94
N GLU A 50 0.68 6.81 3.03
CA GLU A 50 0.64 5.85 1.92
C GLU A 50 0.78 4.42 2.44
N SER A 51 0.22 3.44 1.72
CA SER A 51 0.31 2.04 2.14
C SER A 51 1.69 1.45 1.83
N ALA A 52 2.23 0.69 2.77
CA ALA A 52 3.46 -0.09 2.59
C ALA A 52 3.22 -1.44 1.90
N LYS A 53 1.95 -1.80 1.64
CA LYS A 53 1.64 -3.01 0.89
C LYS A 53 1.87 -2.75 -0.60
N PRO A 54 2.63 -3.61 -1.30
CA PRO A 54 2.70 -3.53 -2.73
C PRO A 54 1.31 -3.74 -3.31
N PHE A 55 0.97 -2.99 -4.36
CA PHE A 55 -0.19 -3.31 -5.18
C PHE A 55 -0.05 -4.75 -5.66
N ASP A 56 -1.05 -5.58 -5.33
CA ASP A 56 -1.06 -6.95 -5.79
C ASP A 56 -1.23 -6.94 -7.32
N SER A 57 -0.12 -7.14 -8.03
CA SER A 57 -0.11 -7.16 -9.50
C SER A 57 -1.05 -8.25 -10.04
N PHE A 58 -1.34 -9.31 -9.27
CA PHE A 58 -2.32 -10.30 -9.67
C PHE A 58 -3.74 -9.71 -9.76
N VAL A 59 -4.12 -8.82 -8.83
CA VAL A 59 -5.43 -8.15 -8.86
C VAL A 59 -5.54 -7.23 -10.08
N LEU A 60 -4.45 -6.55 -10.44
CA LEU A 60 -4.40 -5.71 -11.64
C LEU A 60 -4.42 -6.51 -12.95
N LEU A 61 -3.77 -7.68 -12.98
CA LEU A 61 -3.67 -8.52 -14.19
C LEU A 61 -4.91 -9.39 -14.45
N LEU A 62 -5.69 -9.70 -13.42
CA LEU A 62 -6.88 -10.54 -13.49
C LEU A 62 -7.92 -10.12 -14.53
N PRO A 63 -8.31 -8.84 -14.68
CA PRO A 63 -9.24 -8.45 -15.74
C PRO A 63 -8.65 -8.67 -17.14
N PHE A 64 -7.35 -8.43 -17.34
CA PHE A 64 -6.70 -8.61 -18.64
C PHE A 64 -6.60 -10.08 -19.03
N THR A 65 -6.32 -10.98 -18.08
CA THR A 65 -6.28 -12.42 -18.34
C THR A 65 -7.67 -12.97 -18.68
N ILE A 66 -8.72 -12.50 -18.01
CA ILE A 66 -10.10 -12.90 -18.33
C ILE A 66 -10.49 -12.46 -19.74
N ILE A 67 -10.21 -11.22 -20.12
CA ILE A 67 -10.47 -10.69 -21.47
C ILE A 67 -9.69 -11.51 -22.51
N LEU A 68 -8.42 -11.80 -22.25
CA LEU A 68 -7.59 -12.58 -23.15
C LEU A 68 -8.17 -14.00 -23.36
N ILE A 69 -8.52 -14.71 -22.28
CA ILE A 69 -9.11 -16.06 -22.36
C ILE A 69 -10.45 -16.04 -23.11
N THR A 70 -11.32 -15.07 -22.80
CA THR A 70 -12.63 -14.96 -23.48
C THR A 70 -12.49 -14.66 -24.96
N THR A 71 -11.56 -13.79 -25.36
CA THR A 71 -11.27 -13.58 -26.79
C THR A 71 -10.79 -14.87 -27.46
N PHE A 72 -9.82 -15.60 -26.90
CA PHE A 72 -9.40 -16.87 -27.46
C PHE A 72 -10.54 -17.89 -27.62
N ILE A 73 -11.45 -18.00 -26.65
CA ILE A 73 -12.60 -18.91 -26.74
C ILE A 73 -13.59 -18.49 -27.83
N LEU A 74 -13.82 -17.18 -28.00
CA LEU A 74 -14.80 -16.66 -28.97
C LEU A 74 -14.29 -16.61 -30.41
N PHE A 75 -12.97 -16.59 -30.61
CA PHE A 75 -12.31 -16.54 -31.93
C PHE A 75 -11.72 -17.89 -32.38
N ILE A 76 -11.97 -18.98 -31.62
CA ILE A 76 -11.76 -20.39 -32.03
C ILE A 76 -13.05 -20.90 -32.70
#